data_AF-A0A7W6DJ27-F1
#
_entry.id   AF-A0A7W6DJ27-F1
#
_cell.length_a   1.000
_cell.length_b   1.000
_cell.length_c   1.000
_cell.angle_alpha   90.00
_cell.angle_beta   90.00
_cell.angle_gamma   90.00
#
_symmetry.space_group_name_H-M   'P 1'
#
loop_
_entity.id
_entity.type
_entity.pdbx_description
1 polymer ?
#
loop_
_entity_poly.entity_id
_entity_poly.type
_entity_poly.pdbx_seq_one_letter_code
_entity_poly.pdbx_strand_id
1 'polypeptide(L)'
;MARADFAAGITALIGWLAAAPAMAQPPAEVTAAVERQLEDSEADDLDLGQARRLYSNVDLTGQEAGDWIVDFARMPAAMMCGTGGCTLQIYVAGPDGYRLAFDRQVLGYKIERGEGAPRLVTAEHGVHCGGTGSDECRYAYGWVAGADGRGWFLPADPGGPRHGYSGPLAQPLPGADRAITALAAMADAYIAQCKADGGAAETGEALALLPDLNDDGLPEALFDAARAMCARAGAAAAPCAEPACQSALLASGPEGWVVDWRGPPFDYAIRFDGGKAVMSVAAPDCGMCDARAVRLAEGRLSPD
;
A
#
# COMPACT_ATOMS: atom_id res chain seq x y z
N MET A 1 -31.63 -58.44 -55.19
CA MET A 1 -30.78 -57.24 -55.24
C MET A 1 -31.54 -56.11 -54.57
N ALA A 2 -31.18 -55.80 -53.32
CA ALA A 2 -31.92 -54.89 -52.44
C ALA A 2 -31.49 -53.44 -52.65
N ARG A 3 -32.47 -52.52 -52.71
CA ARG A 3 -32.27 -51.07 -52.70
C ARG A 3 -32.32 -50.58 -51.26
N ALA A 4 -31.31 -49.82 -50.84
CA ALA A 4 -31.24 -49.18 -49.54
C ALA A 4 -31.56 -47.69 -49.71
N ASP A 5 -32.61 -47.24 -49.04
CA ASP A 5 -33.03 -45.83 -48.98
C ASP A 5 -32.21 -45.10 -47.90
N PHE A 6 -31.51 -44.02 -48.30
CA PHE A 6 -30.79 -43.12 -47.40
C PHE A 6 -31.73 -42.00 -46.94
N ALA A 7 -32.12 -42.01 -45.67
CA ALA A 7 -32.82 -40.91 -45.03
C ALA A 7 -31.83 -39.85 -44.55
N ALA A 8 -31.91 -38.64 -45.11
CA ALA A 8 -31.12 -37.48 -44.69
C ALA A 8 -31.74 -36.84 -43.44
N GLY A 9 -31.04 -36.93 -42.31
CA GLY A 9 -31.38 -36.23 -41.07
C GLY A 9 -30.85 -34.80 -41.09
N ILE A 10 -31.75 -33.82 -41.01
CA ILE A 10 -31.42 -32.40 -40.83
C ILE A 10 -31.18 -32.16 -39.34
N THR A 11 -29.91 -32.04 -38.94
CA THR A 11 -29.53 -31.61 -37.58
C THR A 11 -29.63 -30.10 -37.49
N ALA A 12 -30.57 -29.59 -36.71
CA ALA A 12 -30.69 -28.17 -36.40
C ALA A 12 -29.54 -27.74 -35.47
N LEU A 13 -28.63 -26.91 -35.99
CA LEU A 13 -27.61 -26.20 -35.22
C LEU A 13 -28.30 -25.09 -34.40
N ILE A 14 -28.59 -25.38 -33.13
CA ILE A 14 -28.99 -24.36 -32.15
C ILE A 14 -27.73 -23.57 -31.79
N GLY A 15 -27.59 -22.38 -32.36
CA GLY A 15 -26.52 -21.45 -32.04
C GLY A 15 -26.69 -20.91 -30.62
N TRP A 16 -25.77 -21.24 -29.72
CA TRP A 16 -25.66 -20.62 -28.42
C TRP A 16 -25.18 -19.18 -28.61
N LEU A 17 -26.08 -18.22 -28.44
CA LEU A 17 -25.72 -16.83 -28.21
C LEU A 17 -25.06 -16.75 -26.83
N ALA A 18 -23.73 -16.82 -26.79
CA ALA A 18 -22.97 -16.48 -25.61
C ALA A 18 -23.23 -15.00 -25.30
N ALA A 19 -23.95 -14.71 -24.23
CA ALA A 19 -24.06 -13.36 -23.71
C ALA A 19 -22.64 -12.87 -23.42
N ALA A 20 -22.26 -11.74 -24.02
CA ALA A 20 -21.01 -11.09 -23.64
C ALA A 20 -21.07 -10.83 -22.13
N PRO A 21 -20.03 -11.16 -21.36
CA PRO A 21 -20.02 -10.87 -19.94
C PRO A 21 -20.25 -9.37 -19.77
N ALA A 22 -21.27 -9.00 -19.01
CA ALA A 22 -21.46 -7.62 -18.62
C ALA A 22 -20.18 -7.18 -17.92
N MET A 23 -19.61 -6.05 -18.32
CA MET A 23 -18.47 -5.48 -17.60
C MET A 23 -18.93 -5.25 -16.16
N ALA A 24 -18.21 -5.85 -15.21
CA ALA A 24 -18.48 -5.62 -13.80
C ALA A 24 -18.44 -4.11 -13.54
N GLN A 25 -19.46 -3.59 -12.88
CA GLN A 25 -19.45 -2.21 -12.38
C GLN A 25 -18.72 -2.19 -11.04
N PRO A 26 -17.95 -1.13 -10.73
CA PRO A 26 -17.37 -0.98 -9.41
C PRO A 26 -18.45 -0.94 -8.32
N PRO A 27 -18.17 -1.46 -7.11
CA PRO A 27 -19.04 -1.34 -5.95
C PRO A 27 -19.33 0.13 -5.63
N ALA A 28 -20.53 0.41 -5.13
CA ALA A 28 -20.99 1.78 -4.86
C ALA A 28 -20.12 2.48 -3.80
N GLU A 29 -19.60 1.74 -2.83
CA GLU A 29 -18.69 2.26 -1.81
C GLU A 29 -17.32 2.67 -2.39
N VAL A 30 -16.85 2.00 -3.45
CA VAL A 30 -15.60 2.34 -4.13
C VAL A 30 -15.80 3.62 -4.94
N THR A 31 -16.90 3.72 -5.71
CA THR A 31 -17.22 4.93 -6.47
C THR A 31 -17.43 6.14 -5.56
N ALA A 32 -18.16 5.97 -4.45
CA ALA A 32 -18.40 7.04 -3.50
C ALA A 32 -17.12 7.52 -2.80
N ALA A 33 -16.15 6.62 -2.58
CA ALA A 33 -14.84 6.99 -2.04
C ALA A 33 -14.03 7.85 -3.03
N VAL A 34 -14.04 7.48 -4.31
CA VAL A 34 -13.37 8.25 -5.37
C VAL A 34 -14.02 9.62 -5.57
N GLU A 35 -15.36 9.68 -5.60
CA GLU A 35 -16.10 10.95 -5.69
C GLU A 35 -15.76 11.89 -4.55
N ARG A 36 -15.73 11.38 -3.31
CA ARG A 36 -15.33 12.18 -2.14
C ARG A 36 -13.88 12.68 -2.25
N GLN A 37 -12.96 11.84 -2.70
CA GLN A 37 -11.56 12.25 -2.88
C GLN A 37 -11.44 13.36 -3.93
N LEU A 38 -12.23 13.31 -5.00
CA LEU A 38 -12.27 14.37 -6.01
C LEU A 38 -12.85 15.66 -5.44
N GLU A 39 -13.92 15.59 -4.64
CA GLU A 39 -14.47 16.75 -3.92
C GLU A 39 -13.44 17.37 -2.98
N ASP A 40 -12.77 16.55 -2.16
CA ASP A 40 -11.71 17.01 -1.25
C ASP A 40 -10.50 17.62 -1.98
N SER A 41 -10.32 17.28 -3.26
CA SER A 41 -9.25 17.80 -4.12
C SER A 41 -9.69 18.94 -5.04
N GLU A 42 -10.92 19.45 -4.86
CA GLU A 42 -11.54 20.48 -5.73
C GLU A 42 -11.54 20.08 -7.22
N ALA A 43 -11.77 18.79 -7.48
CA ALA A 43 -11.77 18.15 -8.79
C ALA A 43 -13.10 17.41 -9.07
N ASP A 44 -14.19 17.83 -8.44
CA ASP A 44 -15.54 17.26 -8.54
C ASP A 44 -16.25 17.55 -9.87
N ASP A 45 -15.71 18.47 -10.67
CA ASP A 45 -16.21 18.79 -12.01
C ASP A 45 -15.76 17.80 -13.10
N LEU A 46 -14.90 16.84 -12.74
CA LEU A 46 -14.37 15.84 -13.66
C LEU A 46 -15.42 14.75 -14.01
N ASP A 47 -15.66 14.57 -15.32
CA ASP A 47 -16.54 13.52 -15.82
C ASP A 47 -15.88 12.13 -15.71
N LEU A 48 -16.17 11.44 -14.61
CA LEU A 48 -15.75 10.05 -14.36
C LEU A 48 -16.17 9.08 -15.48
N GLY A 49 -17.27 9.37 -16.19
CA GLY A 49 -17.75 8.56 -17.32
C GLY A 49 -16.80 8.54 -18.51
N GLN A 50 -15.93 9.54 -18.64
CA GLN A 50 -14.90 9.61 -19.68
C GLN A 50 -13.60 8.91 -19.31
N ALA A 51 -13.35 8.66 -18.02
CA ALA A 51 -12.14 8.03 -17.51
C ALA A 51 -12.16 6.50 -17.74
N ARG A 52 -11.97 6.09 -19.01
CA ARG A 52 -11.94 4.67 -19.39
C ARG A 52 -10.86 3.93 -18.60
N ARG A 53 -11.26 2.82 -17.96
CA ARG A 53 -10.40 1.98 -17.11
C ARG A 53 -9.92 2.66 -15.82
N LEU A 54 -10.55 3.76 -15.39
CA LEU A 54 -10.37 4.25 -14.02
C LEU A 54 -10.59 3.12 -13.02
N TYR A 55 -11.69 2.39 -13.19
CA TYR A 55 -11.99 1.20 -12.39
C TYR A 55 -11.63 -0.07 -13.16
N SER A 56 -10.94 -1.00 -12.50
CA SER A 56 -10.66 -2.34 -13.03
C SER A 56 -10.84 -3.40 -11.94
N ASN A 57 -11.69 -4.40 -12.20
CA ASN A 57 -11.79 -5.59 -11.35
C ASN A 57 -10.61 -6.53 -11.65
N VAL A 58 -9.88 -6.93 -10.63
CA VAL A 58 -8.68 -7.78 -10.72
C VAL A 58 -8.68 -8.78 -9.58
N ASP A 59 -8.03 -9.93 -9.79
CA ASP A 59 -7.71 -10.85 -8.70
C ASP A 59 -6.26 -10.63 -8.26
N LEU A 60 -6.09 -10.10 -7.05
CA LEU A 60 -4.82 -9.91 -6.35
C LEU A 60 -4.80 -10.65 -5.00
N THR A 61 -5.96 -10.76 -4.35
CA THR A 61 -6.09 -11.35 -3.01
C THR A 61 -6.60 -12.79 -3.01
N GLY A 62 -7.04 -13.33 -4.16
CA GLY A 62 -7.63 -14.66 -4.29
C GLY A 62 -9.08 -14.76 -3.82
N GLN A 63 -9.74 -13.63 -3.54
CA GLN A 63 -11.13 -13.58 -3.10
C GLN A 63 -12.12 -13.65 -4.28
N GLU A 64 -13.25 -14.34 -4.09
CA GLU A 64 -14.27 -14.51 -5.13
C GLU A 64 -14.87 -13.18 -5.61
N ALA A 65 -15.02 -12.20 -4.70
CA ALA A 65 -15.56 -10.87 -5.04
C ALA A 65 -14.62 -10.08 -5.98
N GLY A 66 -13.34 -10.47 -6.07
CA GLY A 66 -12.29 -9.71 -6.72
C GLY A 66 -11.91 -8.45 -5.96
N ASP A 67 -10.88 -7.78 -6.46
CA ASP A 67 -10.35 -6.52 -5.97
C ASP A 67 -10.56 -5.43 -7.03
N TRP A 68 -10.61 -4.17 -6.61
CA TRP A 68 -10.82 -3.03 -7.50
C TRP A 68 -9.62 -2.12 -7.50
N ILE A 69 -9.00 -1.97 -8.67
CA ILE A 69 -8.02 -0.93 -8.92
C ILE A 69 -8.76 0.35 -9.31
N VAL A 70 -8.35 1.46 -8.70
CA VAL A 70 -8.65 2.82 -9.15
C VAL A 70 -7.35 3.46 -9.65
N ASP A 71 -7.23 3.62 -10.98
CA ASP A 71 -6.05 4.16 -11.67
C ASP A 71 -6.30 5.62 -12.09
N PHE A 72 -5.87 6.57 -11.25
CA PHE A 72 -6.05 8.00 -11.54
C PHE A 72 -5.24 8.47 -12.74
N ALA A 73 -4.27 7.69 -13.25
CA ALA A 73 -3.60 8.01 -14.52
C ALA A 73 -4.54 7.89 -15.74
N ARG A 74 -5.75 7.34 -15.55
CA ARG A 74 -6.82 7.30 -16.57
C ARG A 74 -7.74 8.51 -16.54
N MET A 75 -7.60 9.36 -15.53
CA MET A 75 -8.37 10.60 -15.46
C MET A 75 -7.91 11.57 -16.56
N PRO A 76 -8.84 12.29 -17.21
CA PRO A 76 -8.50 13.27 -18.24
C PRO A 76 -7.72 14.47 -17.70
N ALA A 77 -7.77 14.71 -16.38
CA ALA A 77 -7.04 15.77 -15.73
C ALA A 77 -5.75 15.25 -15.09
N ALA A 78 -4.61 15.71 -15.61
CA ALA A 78 -3.30 15.53 -14.96
C ALA A 78 -3.20 16.22 -13.59
N MET A 79 -4.25 16.93 -13.14
CA MET A 79 -4.29 17.66 -11.87
C MET A 79 -4.14 16.74 -10.64
N MET A 80 -4.54 15.47 -10.76
CA MET A 80 -4.36 14.47 -9.71
C MET A 80 -2.97 13.80 -9.73
N CYS A 81 -2.08 14.27 -10.62
CA CYS A 81 -0.76 13.69 -10.83
C CYS A 81 0.33 14.72 -10.56
N GLY A 82 1.34 14.32 -9.79
CA GLY A 82 2.55 15.10 -9.54
C GLY A 82 3.75 14.56 -10.30
N THR A 83 4.96 15.03 -9.94
CA THR A 83 6.21 14.50 -10.49
C THR A 83 6.44 13.03 -10.11
N GLY A 84 5.85 12.57 -9.00
CA GLY A 84 5.86 11.16 -8.60
C GLY A 84 4.86 10.28 -9.34
N GLY A 85 4.05 10.85 -10.24
CA GLY A 85 3.04 10.14 -11.01
C GLY A 85 1.63 10.39 -10.48
N CYS A 86 0.73 9.43 -10.70
CA CYS A 86 -0.68 9.54 -10.35
C CYS A 86 -1.03 8.56 -9.22
N THR A 87 -2.05 8.89 -8.44
CA THR A 87 -2.54 7.98 -7.40
C THR A 87 -3.05 6.65 -8.00
N LEU A 88 -2.63 5.55 -7.40
CA LEU A 88 -3.12 4.20 -7.63
C LEU A 88 -3.69 3.70 -6.32
N GLN A 89 -4.97 3.34 -6.33
CA GLN A 89 -5.64 2.74 -5.18
C GLN A 89 -6.08 1.33 -5.49
N ILE A 90 -6.09 0.48 -4.46
CA ILE A 90 -6.65 -0.87 -4.51
C ILE A 90 -7.63 -1.04 -3.36
N TYR A 91 -8.86 -1.37 -3.72
CA TYR A 91 -9.92 -1.71 -2.80
C TYR A 91 -10.09 -3.22 -2.78
N VAL A 92 -10.07 -3.81 -1.60
CA VAL A 92 -10.23 -5.25 -1.39
C VAL A 92 -11.55 -5.52 -0.70
N ALA A 93 -12.19 -6.62 -1.07
CA ALA A 93 -13.39 -7.07 -0.38
C ALA A 93 -13.04 -7.49 1.07
N GLY A 94 -13.99 -7.23 1.97
CA GLY A 94 -13.91 -7.61 3.37
C GLY A 94 -15.30 -7.82 3.99
N PRO A 95 -15.36 -8.15 5.29
CA PRO A 95 -16.63 -8.47 5.97
C PRO A 95 -17.66 -7.32 5.93
N ASP A 96 -17.18 -6.07 5.94
CA ASP A 96 -18.00 -4.86 5.99
C ASP A 96 -18.15 -4.17 4.60
N GLY A 97 -17.81 -4.89 3.52
CA GLY A 97 -17.75 -4.34 2.17
C GLY A 97 -16.32 -4.08 1.70
N TYR A 98 -16.16 -3.25 0.67
CA TYR A 98 -14.84 -2.91 0.16
C TYR A 98 -14.13 -1.87 1.02
N ARG A 99 -12.82 -2.05 1.21
CA ARG A 99 -11.95 -1.09 1.91
C ARG A 99 -10.70 -0.78 1.09
N LEU A 100 -10.19 0.43 1.27
CA LEU A 100 -8.90 0.82 0.72
C LEU A 100 -7.78 0.00 1.40
N ALA A 101 -6.97 -0.67 0.59
CA ALA A 101 -5.88 -1.53 1.05
C ALA A 101 -4.53 -1.21 0.40
N PHE A 102 -4.51 -0.36 -0.62
CA PHE A 102 -3.32 0.20 -1.24
C PHE A 102 -3.66 1.62 -1.70
N ASP A 103 -2.78 2.58 -1.41
CA ASP A 103 -2.96 3.98 -1.84
C ASP A 103 -1.58 4.62 -2.02
N ARG A 104 -1.13 4.79 -3.27
CA ARG A 104 0.21 5.28 -3.59
C ARG A 104 0.24 6.10 -4.87
N GLN A 105 1.03 7.17 -4.87
CA GLN A 105 1.35 7.88 -6.11
C GLN A 105 2.42 7.09 -6.87
N VAL A 106 2.12 6.67 -8.10
CA VAL A 106 3.00 5.83 -8.92
C VAL A 106 3.15 6.41 -10.33
N LEU A 107 4.33 6.25 -10.93
CA LEU A 107 4.60 6.53 -12.35
C LEU A 107 3.95 5.50 -13.28
N GLY A 108 3.65 4.31 -12.75
CA GLY A 108 2.96 3.24 -13.46
C GLY A 108 2.93 1.96 -12.64
N TYR A 109 2.19 0.96 -13.11
CA TYR A 109 2.13 -0.35 -12.47
C TYR A 109 1.90 -1.48 -13.47
N LYS A 110 2.19 -2.70 -13.02
CA LYS A 110 1.80 -3.95 -13.67
C LYS A 110 1.44 -4.98 -12.60
N ILE A 111 0.58 -5.92 -12.97
CA ILE A 111 0.31 -7.08 -12.12
C ILE A 111 1.07 -8.26 -12.70
N GLU A 112 2.03 -8.78 -11.94
CA GLU A 112 2.78 -9.97 -12.31
C GLU A 112 2.08 -11.22 -11.80
N ARG A 113 1.91 -12.20 -12.69
CA ARG A 113 1.34 -13.51 -12.39
C ARG A 113 2.39 -14.56 -12.70
N GLY A 114 2.63 -15.47 -11.75
CA GLY A 114 3.61 -16.54 -11.85
C GLY A 114 3.20 -17.73 -11.01
N GLU A 115 4.17 -18.55 -10.60
CA GLU A 115 3.97 -19.62 -9.63
C GLU A 115 3.79 -19.00 -8.24
N GLY A 116 2.56 -18.62 -7.88
CA GLY A 116 2.23 -18.02 -6.59
C GLY A 116 1.13 -16.98 -6.66
N ALA A 117 0.93 -16.26 -5.55
CA ALA A 117 0.00 -15.14 -5.50
C ALA A 117 0.43 -14.02 -6.47
N PRO A 118 -0.52 -13.34 -7.14
CA PRO A 118 -0.21 -12.18 -7.96
C PRO A 118 0.55 -11.11 -7.16
N ARG A 119 1.47 -10.42 -7.84
CA ARG A 119 2.21 -9.28 -7.24
C ARG A 119 1.86 -8.01 -7.98
N LEU A 120 1.64 -6.94 -7.22
CA LEU A 120 1.58 -5.60 -7.78
C LEU A 120 3.00 -5.06 -7.89
N VAL A 121 3.45 -4.75 -9.09
CA VAL A 121 4.74 -4.10 -9.31
C VAL A 121 4.49 -2.65 -9.73
N THR A 122 5.00 -1.71 -8.96
CA THR A 122 4.86 -0.27 -9.24
C THR A 122 6.19 0.33 -9.68
N ALA A 123 6.09 1.39 -10.48
CA ALA A 123 7.18 2.29 -10.80
C ALA A 123 6.96 3.57 -9.99
N GLU A 124 7.94 3.93 -9.17
CA GLU A 124 7.94 5.09 -8.30
C GLU A 124 9.06 6.05 -8.71
N HIS A 125 9.01 7.28 -8.19
CA HIS A 125 10.03 8.31 -8.41
C HIS A 125 11.41 7.89 -7.89
N GLY A 126 12.48 8.07 -8.65
CA GLY A 126 13.79 7.48 -8.35
C GLY A 126 14.43 7.84 -7.01
N VAL A 127 14.03 8.97 -6.41
CA VAL A 127 14.45 9.39 -5.05
C VAL A 127 14.22 8.30 -3.99
N HIS A 128 13.21 7.46 -4.22
CA HIS A 128 12.80 6.36 -3.37
C HIS A 128 13.78 5.18 -3.33
N CYS A 129 14.68 5.09 -4.31
CA CYS A 129 15.74 4.08 -4.40
C CYS A 129 17.14 4.69 -4.23
N GLY A 130 17.23 5.94 -3.75
CA GLY A 130 18.48 6.71 -3.71
C GLY A 130 18.95 7.21 -5.08
N GLY A 131 18.06 7.20 -6.08
CA GLY A 131 18.30 7.79 -7.40
C GLY A 131 17.84 9.25 -7.48
N THR A 132 17.77 9.76 -8.71
CA THR A 132 17.24 11.08 -9.05
C THR A 132 15.76 10.99 -9.42
N GLY A 133 15.07 12.12 -9.53
CA GLY A 133 13.64 12.11 -9.85
C GLY A 133 13.27 11.55 -11.23
N SER A 134 14.21 11.53 -12.16
CA SER A 134 14.01 10.92 -13.48
C SER A 134 14.25 9.42 -13.52
N ASP A 135 14.86 8.84 -12.47
CA ASP A 135 15.13 7.41 -12.44
C ASP A 135 13.85 6.64 -12.09
N GLU A 136 13.65 5.47 -12.72
CA GLU A 136 12.56 4.58 -12.36
C GLU A 136 12.98 3.74 -11.14
N CYS A 137 12.16 3.76 -10.09
CA CYS A 137 12.39 2.97 -8.89
C CYS A 137 11.27 1.94 -8.75
N ARG A 138 11.59 0.65 -8.92
CA ARG A 138 10.59 -0.43 -8.99
C ARG A 138 10.35 -1.06 -7.63
N TYR A 139 9.07 -1.19 -7.26
CA TYR A 139 8.62 -1.86 -6.04
C TYR A 139 7.75 -3.05 -6.41
N ALA A 140 7.79 -4.09 -5.58
CA ALA A 140 6.79 -5.13 -5.61
C ALA A 140 6.03 -5.15 -4.29
N TYR A 141 4.74 -5.45 -4.39
CA TYR A 141 3.85 -5.64 -3.26
C TYR A 141 3.13 -6.98 -3.41
N GLY A 142 3.11 -7.75 -2.33
CA GLY A 142 2.40 -9.01 -2.22
C GLY A 142 1.25 -8.89 -1.21
N TRP A 143 0.15 -9.58 -1.48
CA TRP A 143 -0.93 -9.69 -0.51
C TRP A 143 -0.55 -10.66 0.61
N VAL A 144 -0.71 -10.23 1.85
CA VAL A 144 -0.60 -11.06 3.05
C VAL A 144 -1.92 -11.03 3.79
N ALA A 145 -2.54 -12.20 3.97
CA ALA A 145 -3.80 -12.32 4.69
C ALA A 145 -3.59 -12.03 6.18
N GLY A 146 -4.50 -11.24 6.76
CA GLY A 146 -4.54 -10.98 8.20
C GLY A 146 -5.35 -12.07 8.91
N ALA A 147 -5.03 -12.34 10.18
CA ALA A 147 -5.75 -13.30 11.00
C ALA A 147 -7.24 -12.93 11.19
N ASP A 148 -7.58 -11.66 11.05
CA ASP A 148 -8.93 -11.09 11.11
C ASP A 148 -9.65 -11.05 9.75
N GLY A 149 -9.04 -11.61 8.71
CA GLY A 149 -9.57 -11.59 7.35
C GLY A 149 -9.38 -10.26 6.60
N ARG A 150 -8.73 -9.25 7.20
CA ARG A 150 -8.48 -7.97 6.51
C ARG A 150 -7.34 -8.13 5.51
N GLY A 151 -6.14 -8.52 5.95
CA GLY A 151 -4.94 -8.62 5.10
C GLY A 151 -4.39 -7.29 4.59
N TRP A 152 -3.21 -7.31 3.97
CA TRP A 152 -2.47 -6.10 3.60
C TRP A 152 -1.59 -6.34 2.37
N PHE A 153 -1.37 -5.29 1.57
CA PHE A 153 -0.28 -5.29 0.61
C PHE A 153 1.01 -4.91 1.34
N LEU A 154 2.00 -5.79 1.29
CA LEU A 154 3.30 -5.58 1.93
C LEU A 154 4.40 -5.52 0.88
N PRO A 155 5.47 -4.74 1.11
CA PRO A 155 6.68 -4.81 0.29
C PRO A 155 7.12 -6.27 0.10
N ALA A 156 7.46 -6.61 -1.14
CA ALA A 156 7.95 -7.93 -1.53
C ALA A 156 9.25 -7.79 -2.34
N ASP A 157 10.01 -8.87 -2.47
CA ASP A 157 11.21 -8.86 -3.31
C ASP A 157 10.81 -8.54 -4.78
N PRO A 158 11.26 -7.41 -5.35
CA PRO A 158 10.89 -7.02 -6.71
C PRO A 158 11.58 -7.90 -7.77
N GLY A 159 12.62 -8.65 -7.40
CA GLY A 159 13.51 -9.32 -8.33
C GLY A 159 14.39 -8.33 -9.10
N GLY A 160 15.61 -8.74 -9.44
CA GLY A 160 16.56 -7.87 -10.16
C GLY A 160 17.48 -7.05 -9.23
N PRO A 161 18.04 -5.92 -9.71
CA PRO A 161 18.96 -5.10 -8.93
C PRO A 161 18.34 -4.67 -7.60
N ARG A 162 19.05 -4.93 -6.50
CA ARG A 162 18.58 -4.71 -5.13
C ARG A 162 18.70 -3.24 -4.75
N HIS A 163 17.75 -2.43 -5.19
CA HIS A 163 17.55 -1.12 -4.59
C HIS A 163 16.82 -1.32 -3.25
N GLY A 164 17.35 -0.73 -2.17
CA GLY A 164 16.64 -0.69 -0.90
C GLY A 164 15.42 0.24 -1.01
N TYR A 165 14.35 -0.12 -0.31
CA TYR A 165 13.11 0.63 -0.18
C TYR A 165 13.33 1.73 0.87
N SER A 166 13.64 2.98 0.52
CA SER A 166 13.76 4.04 1.56
C SER A 166 12.39 4.53 2.04
N GLY A 167 12.22 4.79 3.34
CA GLY A 167 10.98 5.38 3.90
C GLY A 167 10.58 6.64 3.11
N PRO A 168 9.31 6.84 2.69
CA PRO A 168 8.03 6.39 3.26
C PRO A 168 7.31 5.26 2.46
N LEU A 169 8.08 4.31 1.91
CA LEU A 169 7.55 3.39 0.90
C LEU A 169 7.04 2.05 1.43
N ALA A 170 7.34 1.74 2.69
CA ALA A 170 6.49 0.84 3.46
C ALA A 170 5.10 1.46 3.48
N GLN A 171 4.11 0.74 2.98
CA GLN A 171 2.83 1.31 2.62
C GLN A 171 2.22 2.03 3.83
N PRO A 172 1.98 3.36 3.76
CA PRO A 172 1.20 4.06 4.76
C PRO A 172 -0.10 3.30 4.89
N LEU A 173 -0.51 2.97 6.11
CA LEU A 173 -1.60 2.04 6.29
C LEU A 173 -2.95 2.74 6.27
N PRO A 174 -3.73 2.64 5.18
CA PRO A 174 -5.02 3.29 5.17
C PRO A 174 -5.93 2.54 6.15
N GLY A 175 -6.32 3.24 7.23
CA GLY A 175 -7.19 2.68 8.26
C GLY A 175 -6.54 1.68 9.23
N ALA A 176 -5.21 1.51 9.28
CA ALA A 176 -4.63 0.60 10.29
C ALA A 176 -4.57 1.19 11.70
N ASP A 177 -4.69 2.51 11.86
CA ASP A 177 -5.05 3.10 13.15
C ASP A 177 -6.31 2.42 13.75
N ARG A 178 -7.24 1.97 12.90
CA ARG A 178 -8.42 1.22 13.35
C ARG A 178 -8.16 -0.28 13.55
N ALA A 179 -7.10 -0.82 12.97
CA ALA A 179 -6.80 -2.25 13.00
C ALA A 179 -5.74 -2.62 14.05
N ILE A 180 -4.80 -1.72 14.34
CA ILE A 180 -3.63 -1.93 15.19
C ILE A 180 -3.70 -0.92 16.34
N THR A 181 -4.39 -1.28 17.42
CA THR A 181 -4.65 -0.40 18.57
C THR A 181 -3.38 0.24 19.13
N ALA A 182 -2.27 -0.49 19.13
CA ALA A 182 -1.00 0.02 19.63
C ALA A 182 -0.42 1.13 18.73
N LEU A 183 -0.56 1.06 17.41
CA LEU A 183 -0.20 2.15 16.49
C LEU A 183 -1.12 3.34 16.67
N ALA A 184 -2.43 3.08 16.79
CA ALA A 184 -3.44 4.12 17.03
C ALA A 184 -3.11 4.95 18.27
N ALA A 185 -2.78 4.27 19.38
CA ALA A 185 -2.42 4.92 20.63
C ALA A 185 -1.16 5.80 20.50
N MET A 186 -0.21 5.43 19.64
CA MET A 186 0.97 6.28 19.37
C MET A 186 0.62 7.50 18.54
N ALA A 187 -0.20 7.35 17.50
CA ALA A 187 -0.72 8.47 16.72
C ALA A 187 -1.53 9.43 17.60
N ASP A 188 -2.43 8.92 18.45
CA ASP A 188 -3.23 9.71 19.38
C ASP A 188 -2.36 10.46 20.38
N ALA A 189 -1.32 9.82 20.91
CA ALA A 189 -0.36 10.46 21.80
C ALA A 189 0.38 11.62 21.10
N TYR A 190 0.82 11.42 19.85
CA TYR A 190 1.44 12.45 19.04
C TYR A 190 0.46 13.62 18.77
N ILE A 191 -0.77 13.32 18.37
CA ILE A 191 -1.81 14.31 18.09
C ILE A 191 -2.12 15.15 19.35
N ALA A 192 -2.28 14.48 20.50
CA ALA A 192 -2.53 15.14 21.76
C ALA A 192 -1.37 16.08 22.16
N GLN A 193 -0.13 15.64 21.98
CA GLN A 193 1.05 16.47 22.25
C GLN A 193 1.13 17.67 21.31
N CYS A 194 0.99 17.46 20.00
CA CYS A 194 1.01 18.56 19.03
C CYS A 194 -0.06 19.61 19.33
N LYS A 195 -1.27 19.17 19.71
CA LYS A 195 -2.36 20.05 20.11
C LYS A 195 -2.03 20.82 21.40
N ALA A 196 -1.42 20.17 22.39
CA ALA A 196 -0.99 20.83 23.62
C ALA A 196 0.03 21.95 23.34
N ASP A 197 0.84 21.78 22.30
CA ASP A 197 1.80 22.77 21.82
C ASP A 197 1.18 23.81 20.85
N GLY A 198 -0.14 23.84 20.69
CA GLY A 198 -0.85 24.78 19.84
C GLY A 198 -0.74 24.49 18.33
N GLY A 199 -0.43 23.25 17.95
CA GLY A 199 -0.35 22.81 16.55
C GLY A 199 -1.51 21.96 16.07
N ALA A 200 -1.49 21.65 14.78
CA ALA A 200 -2.32 20.66 14.10
C ALA A 200 -1.43 19.50 13.64
N ALA A 201 -1.78 18.28 14.04
CA ALA A 201 -1.00 17.08 13.73
C ALA A 201 -1.47 16.39 12.46
N GLU A 202 -0.53 15.85 11.70
CA GLU A 202 -0.75 14.92 10.59
C GLU A 202 0.12 13.69 10.79
N THR A 203 -0.52 12.52 10.92
CA THR A 203 0.14 11.24 11.20
C THR A 203 -0.07 10.21 10.09
N GLY A 204 -0.72 10.58 8.98
CA GLY A 204 -1.06 9.65 7.90
C GLY A 204 0.14 8.92 7.31
N GLU A 205 1.26 9.63 7.11
CA GLU A 205 2.52 9.04 6.62
C GLU A 205 3.38 8.40 7.71
N ALA A 206 3.01 8.58 8.99
CA ALA A 206 3.75 8.06 10.13
C ALA A 206 3.39 6.60 10.47
N LEU A 207 2.37 6.02 9.83
CA LEU A 207 1.88 4.68 10.14
C LEU A 207 2.14 3.75 8.97
N ALA A 208 3.02 2.76 9.13
CA ALA A 208 3.37 1.82 8.06
C ALA A 208 3.32 0.36 8.52
N LEU A 209 2.96 -0.56 7.60
CA LEU A 209 3.29 -1.98 7.77
C LEU A 209 4.59 -2.28 7.03
N LEU A 210 5.41 -3.09 7.68
CA LEU A 210 6.65 -3.61 7.19
C LEU A 210 6.45 -5.08 6.80
N PRO A 211 7.24 -5.62 5.85
CA PRO A 211 7.34 -7.06 5.67
C PRO A 211 7.88 -7.72 6.94
N ASP A 212 7.69 -9.02 7.08
CA ASP A 212 8.24 -9.84 8.18
C ASP A 212 9.77 -9.66 8.32
N LEU A 213 10.19 -9.02 9.41
CA LEU A 213 11.56 -8.67 9.78
C LEU A 213 12.13 -9.63 10.84
N ASN A 214 11.30 -10.45 11.49
CA ASN A 214 11.68 -11.35 12.57
C ASN A 214 11.58 -12.85 12.20
N ASP A 215 11.19 -13.17 10.97
CA ASP A 215 10.96 -14.51 10.41
C ASP A 215 9.81 -15.29 11.11
N ASP A 216 8.81 -14.63 11.68
CA ASP A 216 7.64 -15.28 12.32
C ASP A 216 6.43 -15.49 11.38
N GLY A 217 6.54 -15.01 10.13
CA GLY A 217 5.52 -15.10 9.10
C GLY A 217 4.44 -14.02 9.17
N LEU A 218 4.54 -13.06 10.10
CA LEU A 218 3.64 -11.92 10.26
C LEU A 218 4.37 -10.61 9.96
N PRO A 219 3.66 -9.57 9.52
CA PRO A 219 4.27 -8.26 9.32
C PRO A 219 4.60 -7.56 10.63
N GLU A 220 5.59 -6.67 10.60
CA GLU A 220 5.77 -5.63 11.60
C GLU A 220 5.00 -4.35 11.26
N ALA A 221 4.82 -3.51 12.28
CA ALA A 221 4.24 -2.19 12.17
C ALA A 221 5.24 -1.14 12.63
N LEU A 222 5.18 0.04 12.03
CA LEU A 222 6.04 1.17 12.32
C LEU A 222 5.19 2.41 12.60
N PHE A 223 5.42 3.02 13.76
CA PHE A 223 5.18 4.44 13.95
C PHE A 223 6.47 5.19 13.61
N ASP A 224 6.50 5.89 12.48
CA ASP A 224 7.62 6.69 12.02
C ASP A 224 7.46 8.16 12.45
N ALA A 225 8.05 8.51 13.58
CA ALA A 225 7.99 9.86 14.10
C ALA A 225 8.72 10.89 13.21
N ALA A 226 9.60 10.47 12.29
CA ALA A 226 10.20 11.37 11.30
C ALA A 226 9.17 11.86 10.27
N ARG A 227 8.04 11.15 10.13
CA ARG A 227 6.97 11.44 9.18
C ARG A 227 5.70 11.98 9.83
N ALA A 228 5.65 12.01 11.15
CA ALA A 228 4.58 12.69 11.86
C ALA A 228 4.86 14.20 11.86
N MET A 229 3.90 14.99 11.35
CA MET A 229 4.02 16.44 11.22
C MET A 229 3.17 17.16 12.28
N CYS A 230 3.72 18.23 12.85
CA CYS A 230 2.99 19.14 13.72
C CYS A 230 3.10 20.56 13.17
N ALA A 231 2.07 21.01 12.45
CA ALA A 231 2.01 22.35 11.89
C ALA A 231 1.57 23.36 12.95
N ARG A 232 2.31 24.47 13.10
CA ARG A 232 1.97 25.55 14.05
C ARG A 232 1.88 26.88 13.30
N ALA A 233 0.99 27.76 13.73
CA ALA A 233 0.83 29.06 13.08
C ALA A 233 2.15 29.86 13.12
N GLY A 234 2.65 30.25 11.94
CA GLY A 234 3.88 31.04 11.82
C GLY A 234 5.20 30.26 12.02
N ALA A 235 5.16 28.94 12.07
CA ALA A 235 6.35 28.09 12.10
C ALA A 235 6.30 27.02 11.01
N ALA A 236 7.47 26.63 10.50
CA ALA A 236 7.56 25.43 9.66
C ALA A 236 7.08 24.22 10.46
N ALA A 237 6.38 23.29 9.78
CA ALA A 237 6.09 21.99 10.37
C ALA A 237 7.42 21.34 10.76
N ALA A 238 7.52 20.90 12.01
CA ALA A 238 8.70 20.22 12.52
C ALA A 238 8.26 18.90 13.16
N PRO A 239 9.11 17.86 13.09
CA PRO A 239 8.92 16.70 13.95
C PRO A 239 8.96 17.18 15.41
N CYS A 240 8.09 16.62 16.24
CA CYS A 240 7.98 17.08 17.62
C CYS A 240 9.25 16.71 18.44
N ALA A 241 9.56 17.46 19.50
CA ALA A 241 10.86 17.40 20.20
C ALA A 241 10.86 16.58 21.52
N GLU A 242 9.76 15.92 21.86
CA GLU A 242 9.47 15.32 23.18
C GLU A 242 9.45 13.77 23.14
N PRO A 243 9.35 13.06 24.28
CA PRO A 243 9.29 11.59 24.31
C PRO A 243 8.15 10.98 23.47
N ALA A 244 7.08 11.74 23.21
CA ALA A 244 5.99 11.34 22.32
C ALA A 244 6.39 11.25 20.84
N CYS A 245 7.62 11.66 20.51
CA CYS A 245 8.16 11.81 19.15
C CYS A 245 9.19 10.72 18.85
N GLN A 246 9.03 9.57 19.50
CA GLN A 246 9.84 8.40 19.25
C GLN A 246 9.22 7.57 18.15
N SER A 247 10.04 7.16 17.18
CA SER A 247 9.65 6.09 16.28
C SER A 247 9.53 4.79 17.08
N ALA A 248 8.66 3.89 16.66
CA ALA A 248 8.45 2.62 17.32
C ALA A 248 8.20 1.50 16.31
N LEU A 249 8.85 0.37 16.53
CA LEU A 249 8.61 -0.87 15.81
C LEU A 249 7.75 -1.78 16.67
N LEU A 250 6.74 -2.37 16.06
CA LEU A 250 5.81 -3.28 16.69
C LEU A 250 5.89 -4.63 15.99
N ALA A 251 6.05 -5.69 16.77
CA ALA A 251 5.92 -7.06 16.30
C ALA A 251 4.47 -7.53 16.43
N SER A 252 3.98 -8.25 15.43
CA SER A 252 2.72 -8.97 15.55
C SER A 252 2.94 -10.25 16.38
N GLY A 253 1.88 -10.74 17.02
CA GLY A 253 1.97 -11.92 17.86
C GLY A 253 0.60 -12.48 18.22
N PRO A 254 0.55 -13.67 18.86
CA PRO A 254 -0.70 -14.33 19.22
C PRO A 254 -1.54 -13.52 20.22
N GLU A 255 -0.91 -12.67 21.03
CA GLU A 255 -1.57 -11.76 21.97
C GLU A 255 -1.87 -10.38 21.36
N GLY A 256 -1.61 -10.22 20.06
CA GLY A 256 -1.72 -8.95 19.34
C GLY A 256 -0.36 -8.28 19.13
N TRP A 257 -0.41 -6.99 18.84
CA TRP A 257 0.76 -6.18 18.51
C TRP A 257 1.47 -5.71 19.78
N VAL A 258 2.77 -5.98 19.88
CA VAL A 258 3.62 -5.55 21.00
C VAL A 258 4.69 -4.59 20.50
N VAL A 259 5.00 -3.57 21.31
CA VAL A 259 6.09 -2.65 20.99
C VAL A 259 7.41 -3.36 21.24
N ASP A 260 8.13 -3.67 20.17
CA ASP A 260 9.41 -4.36 20.22
C ASP A 260 10.57 -3.37 20.41
N TRP A 261 10.45 -2.17 19.82
CA TRP A 261 11.46 -1.13 19.96
C TRP A 261 10.88 0.29 19.96
N ARG A 262 11.58 1.21 20.63
CA ARG A 262 11.36 2.67 20.58
C ARG A 262 12.68 3.43 20.56
N GLY A 263 12.72 4.57 19.88
CA GLY A 263 13.86 5.46 19.90
C GLY A 263 13.64 6.74 19.10
N PRO A 264 14.67 7.56 18.90
CA PRO A 264 14.55 8.81 18.14
C PRO A 264 14.09 8.54 16.69
N PRO A 265 13.54 9.57 16.01
CA PRO A 265 13.26 9.50 14.58
C PRO A 265 14.48 9.03 13.78
N PHE A 266 14.25 8.22 12.75
CA PHE A 266 15.29 7.64 11.91
C PHE A 266 14.83 7.55 10.46
N ASP A 267 15.78 7.56 9.54
CA ASP A 267 15.55 7.09 8.17
C ASP A 267 15.71 5.58 8.12
N TYR A 268 14.97 4.92 7.25
CA TYR A 268 15.14 3.48 7.05
C TYR A 268 15.11 3.08 5.59
N ALA A 269 15.71 1.92 5.32
CA ALA A 269 15.58 1.21 4.08
C ALA A 269 15.27 -0.27 4.31
N ILE A 270 14.38 -0.86 3.51
CA ILE A 270 14.15 -2.31 3.52
C ILE A 270 14.77 -2.91 2.27
N ARG A 271 15.58 -3.97 2.41
CA ARG A 271 16.12 -4.74 1.28
C ARG A 271 15.69 -6.19 1.40
N PHE A 272 15.61 -6.88 0.28
CA PHE A 272 15.37 -8.32 0.27
C PHE A 272 16.68 -9.08 0.00
N ASP A 273 17.03 -10.01 0.89
CA ASP A 273 18.23 -10.83 0.80
C ASP A 273 17.86 -12.31 0.82
N GLY A 274 17.88 -12.94 -0.35
CA GLY A 274 17.41 -14.32 -0.49
C GLY A 274 15.93 -14.46 -0.14
N GLY A 275 15.11 -13.47 -0.48
CA GLY A 275 13.68 -13.42 -0.17
C GLY A 275 13.33 -12.95 1.25
N LYS A 276 14.32 -12.78 2.14
CA LYS A 276 14.11 -12.26 3.50
C LYS A 276 14.22 -10.75 3.53
N ALA A 277 13.28 -10.08 4.20
CA ALA A 277 13.38 -8.65 4.42
C ALA A 277 14.48 -8.34 5.44
N VAL A 278 15.26 -7.30 5.17
CA VAL A 278 16.26 -6.75 6.08
C VAL A 278 16.05 -5.26 6.12
N MET A 279 15.67 -4.75 7.30
CA MET A 279 15.59 -3.32 7.53
C MET A 279 16.98 -2.79 7.87
N SER A 280 17.29 -1.58 7.42
CA SER A 280 18.44 -0.80 7.86
C SER A 280 17.95 0.55 8.33
N VAL A 281 18.55 1.10 9.38
CA VAL A 281 18.18 2.41 9.95
C VAL A 281 19.38 3.34 10.00
N ALA A 282 19.15 4.64 9.87
CA ALA A 282 20.14 5.69 9.95
C ALA A 282 19.57 6.93 10.65
N ALA A 283 20.45 7.81 11.12
CA ALA A 283 20.01 9.12 11.56
C ALA A 283 19.41 9.92 10.38
N PRO A 284 18.39 10.76 10.62
CA PRO A 284 17.64 11.43 9.55
C PRO A 284 18.40 12.60 8.89
N ASP A 285 19.60 12.92 9.37
CA ASP A 285 20.34 14.12 8.98
C ASP A 285 21.20 13.95 7.73
N CYS A 286 21.42 12.72 7.26
CA CYS A 286 22.34 12.48 6.16
C CYS A 286 21.83 11.52 5.06
N GLY A 287 20.62 10.95 5.20
CA GLY A 287 20.02 10.12 4.15
C GLY A 287 20.69 8.75 4.02
N MET A 288 20.46 7.88 5.01
CA MET A 288 20.98 6.51 5.05
C MET A 288 22.52 6.35 5.13
N CYS A 289 23.30 7.39 5.47
CA CYS A 289 24.71 7.16 5.85
C CYS A 289 24.81 6.49 7.22
N ASP A 290 25.88 5.74 7.42
CA ASP A 290 26.12 4.92 8.61
C ASP A 290 24.94 3.99 8.94
N ALA A 291 24.18 3.60 7.91
CA ALA A 291 23.03 2.74 8.05
C ALA A 291 23.43 1.41 8.70
N ARG A 292 22.65 1.01 9.70
CA ARG A 292 22.87 -0.23 10.45
C ARG A 292 21.72 -1.18 10.17
N ALA A 293 22.05 -2.43 9.89
CA ALA A 293 21.03 -3.46 9.76
C ALA A 293 20.28 -3.61 11.09
N VAL A 294 18.97 -3.79 10.99
CA VAL A 294 18.08 -4.12 12.08
C VAL A 294 17.69 -5.57 11.92
N ARG A 295 17.96 -6.37 12.94
CA ARG A 295 17.36 -7.70 13.09
C ARG A 295 16.47 -7.67 14.31
N LEU A 296 15.19 -7.98 14.12
CA LEU A 296 14.25 -8.16 15.21
C LEU A 296 14.38 -9.58 15.78
N ALA A 297 15.60 -9.98 16.12
CA ALA A 297 15.81 -11.15 16.96
C ALA A 297 16.15 -10.61 18.36
N GLU A 298 15.38 -11.02 19.37
CA GLU A 298 15.58 -10.63 20.77
C GLU A 298 15.20 -9.19 21.16
N GLY A 299 14.36 -8.51 20.36
CA GLY A 299 13.71 -7.24 20.75
C GLY A 299 14.67 -6.09 21.05
N ARG A 300 15.80 -6.02 20.34
CA ARG A 300 16.73 -4.90 20.43
C ARG A 300 17.22 -4.48 19.06
N LEU A 301 17.11 -3.19 18.77
CA LEU A 301 18.07 -2.54 17.87
C LEU A 301 19.46 -2.61 18.52
N SER A 302 20.14 -3.74 18.37
CA SER A 302 21.58 -3.77 18.61
C SER A 302 22.26 -3.38 17.32
N PRO A 303 23.11 -2.35 17.29
CA PRO A 303 24.01 -2.18 16.17
C PRO A 303 24.89 -3.44 16.09
N ASP A 304 24.92 -4.09 14.93
CA ASP A 304 26.00 -5.01 14.56
C ASP A 304 27.35 -4.28 14.56
#